data_AF-A0AAN0NFG6-F1
#
_entry.id   AF-A0AAN0NFG6-F1
#
_cell.length_a   1.000
_cell.length_b   1.000
_cell.length_c   1.000
_cell.angle_alpha   90.00
_cell.angle_beta   90.00
_cell.angle_gamma   90.00
#
_symmetry.space_group_name_H-M   'P 1'
#
loop_
_entity.id
_entity.type
_entity.pdbx_description
1 polymer ?
#
loop_
_entity_poly.entity_id
_entity_poly.type
_entity_poly.pdbx_seq_one_letter_code
_entity_poly.pdbx_strand_id
1 'polypeptide(L)'
;MMNGVDHQPIQKDVAKAIALANELYPDYEFIHSNFPDYIEAVKATLPEDIGTVKGELTSQETDGWYTLANTSSSRIYLKQENVAIQNLLERITEPLATIATDVTGHYPHEMLRYAWKKLMQNHPHDSICGCGVDSIHRGMMTRFEDAKQVGNFVRDEALRHIETALNTDVFPKSSRPFVVFNTEGQEKSGLVEVEVEWERIPFNDRKPQENYYELVEKGTPDVLVINESGESVPFEIVSSDVKYNYDLPKDAFRKPHFARYITVRLNMVMMPSFSWETFALVEGTPEPLVSSFKGLENASLRVSVSNTGQIDIEDKVHGHTYEDVLYFDDARDIGNEYIFKQSHDGTFITSKGLDATVTMLDDTALVKRMKMTQTMMIPEAVEDLLKIEQESVTEMRERLSKRSTKLIPLTLETIMTLEADDPILKFETHFNNQAKDHRVRAIFNSSMSVPTHESESIYEVVTRPNAVSKSWQNPTNPQHQQAFSAITTEEKGMIVGNTGLHEYEVLDDQYLAVTIHRGTGEMGDWGYFPTPKHKFLVKQQCPMLRKFPWS
;
A
#
# COMPACT_ATOMS: atom_id res chain seq x y z
N MET A 1 17.75 -34.31 -14.65
CA MET A 1 16.35 -34.60 -15.03
C MET A 1 15.45 -34.34 -13.83
N MET A 2 14.46 -33.45 -13.94
CA MET A 2 13.48 -33.21 -12.87
C MET A 2 12.31 -34.19 -13.03
N ASN A 3 12.16 -35.16 -12.12
CA ASN A 3 11.06 -36.13 -12.13
C ASN A 3 9.89 -35.63 -11.26
N GLY A 4 9.13 -34.67 -11.79
CA GLY A 4 7.99 -34.08 -11.09
C GLY A 4 7.42 -32.90 -11.87
N VAL A 5 6.20 -32.51 -11.52
CA VAL A 5 5.47 -31.34 -12.03
C VAL A 5 4.44 -30.94 -10.97
N ASP A 6 3.67 -29.89 -11.22
CA ASP A 6 2.69 -29.33 -10.29
C ASP A 6 1.72 -30.39 -9.75
N HIS A 7 1.69 -30.52 -8.41
CA HIS A 7 0.84 -31.47 -7.68
C HIS A 7 1.00 -32.95 -8.09
N GLN A 8 2.11 -33.31 -8.73
CA GLN A 8 2.36 -34.65 -9.24
C GLN A 8 2.49 -35.68 -8.09
N PRO A 9 1.72 -36.77 -8.10
CA PRO A 9 1.96 -37.90 -7.22
C PRO A 9 3.33 -38.52 -7.48
N ILE A 10 4.00 -38.96 -6.41
CA ILE A 10 5.31 -39.63 -6.52
C ILE A 10 5.24 -40.83 -7.48
N GLN A 11 6.21 -40.91 -8.40
CA GLN A 11 6.32 -42.02 -9.34
C GLN A 11 6.77 -43.29 -8.59
N LYS A 12 5.81 -44.19 -8.32
CA LYS A 12 6.02 -45.39 -7.50
C LYS A 12 6.99 -46.41 -8.13
N ASP A 13 7.18 -46.36 -9.44
CA ASP A 13 8.02 -47.28 -10.20
C ASP A 13 9.32 -46.62 -10.71
N VAL A 14 9.71 -45.46 -10.16
CA VAL A 14 10.90 -44.70 -10.60
C VAL A 14 12.18 -45.54 -10.59
N ALA A 15 12.36 -46.40 -9.59
CA ALA A 15 13.53 -47.29 -9.52
C ALA A 15 13.57 -48.30 -10.68
N LYS A 16 12.41 -48.83 -11.08
CA LYS A 16 12.30 -49.74 -12.24
C LYS A 16 12.58 -49.01 -13.55
N ALA A 17 12.05 -47.79 -13.69
CA ALA A 17 12.28 -46.94 -14.85
C ALA A 17 13.78 -46.59 -15.01
N ILE A 18 14.45 -46.23 -13.91
CA ILE A 18 15.89 -45.93 -13.90
C ILE A 18 16.72 -47.18 -14.22
N ALA A 19 16.38 -48.34 -13.64
CA ALA A 19 17.07 -49.60 -13.95
C ALA A 19 16.94 -49.95 -15.45
N LEU A 20 15.74 -49.81 -16.01
CA LEU A 20 15.50 -50.01 -17.44
C LEU A 20 16.25 -48.99 -18.30
N ALA A 21 16.33 -47.72 -17.90
CA ALA A 21 17.09 -46.70 -18.62
C ALA A 21 18.58 -47.05 -18.68
N ASN A 22 19.17 -47.50 -17.57
CA ASN A 22 20.56 -47.98 -17.53
C ASN A 22 20.78 -49.21 -18.42
N GLU A 23 19.79 -50.11 -18.54
CA GLU A 23 19.87 -51.26 -19.47
C GLU A 23 19.84 -50.82 -20.93
N LEU A 24 18.95 -49.87 -21.28
CA LEU A 24 18.70 -49.46 -22.66
C LEU A 24 19.75 -48.50 -23.23
N TYR A 25 20.45 -47.75 -22.37
CA TYR A 25 21.35 -46.67 -22.78
C TYR A 25 22.74 -46.84 -22.14
N PRO A 26 23.59 -47.74 -22.65
CA PRO A 26 24.88 -48.07 -22.03
C PRO A 26 25.89 -46.91 -22.01
N ASP A 27 25.70 -45.89 -22.84
CA ASP A 27 26.55 -44.69 -22.88
C ASP A 27 26.20 -43.65 -21.79
N TYR A 28 25.11 -43.88 -21.03
CA TYR A 28 24.61 -42.97 -20.00
C TYR A 28 24.42 -43.72 -18.67
N GLU A 29 24.82 -43.08 -17.58
CA GLU A 29 24.53 -43.57 -16.23
C GLU A 29 23.36 -42.80 -15.63
N PHE A 30 22.24 -43.49 -15.37
CA PHE A 30 21.05 -42.90 -14.75
C PHE A 30 21.05 -43.16 -13.26
N ILE A 31 21.15 -42.08 -12.48
CA ILE A 31 21.23 -42.13 -11.02
C ILE A 31 19.99 -41.47 -10.43
N HIS A 32 19.33 -42.15 -9.49
CA HIS A 32 18.34 -41.48 -8.64
C HIS A 32 19.08 -40.60 -7.64
N SER A 33 19.20 -39.31 -7.96
CA SER A 33 20.04 -38.36 -7.24
C SER A 33 19.20 -37.33 -6.46
N ASN A 34 19.87 -36.34 -5.88
CA ASN A 34 19.31 -35.20 -5.16
C ASN A 34 20.11 -33.93 -5.53
N PHE A 35 19.61 -32.76 -5.11
CA PHE A 35 20.25 -31.48 -5.45
C PHE A 35 21.69 -31.33 -4.93
N PRO A 36 22.01 -31.63 -3.65
CA PRO A 36 23.38 -31.59 -3.16
C PRO A 36 24.38 -32.34 -4.06
N ASP A 37 24.10 -33.61 -4.37
CA ASP A 37 25.01 -34.45 -5.16
C ASP A 37 25.15 -33.92 -6.60
N TYR A 38 24.05 -33.48 -7.21
CA TYR A 38 24.09 -32.89 -8.55
C TYR A 38 24.91 -31.59 -8.60
N ILE A 39 24.75 -30.71 -7.60
CA ILE A 39 25.47 -29.44 -7.54
C ILE A 39 26.96 -29.67 -7.33
N GLU A 40 27.34 -30.61 -6.48
CA GLU A 40 28.74 -30.99 -6.29
C GLU A 40 29.35 -31.53 -7.60
N ALA A 41 28.67 -32.48 -8.24
CA ALA A 41 29.14 -33.10 -9.48
C ALA A 41 29.28 -32.08 -10.63
N VAL A 42 28.27 -31.22 -10.85
CA VAL A 42 28.31 -30.25 -11.95
C VAL A 42 29.42 -29.21 -11.74
N LYS A 43 29.60 -28.73 -10.50
CA LYS A 43 30.65 -27.74 -10.18
C LYS A 43 32.05 -28.28 -10.43
N ALA A 44 32.27 -29.58 -10.20
CA ALA A 44 33.55 -30.23 -10.46
C ALA A 44 33.93 -30.27 -11.95
N THR A 45 32.96 -30.10 -12.85
CA THR A 45 33.14 -30.22 -14.30
C THR A 45 32.71 -28.98 -15.09
N LEU A 46 32.44 -27.84 -14.42
CA LEU A 46 32.06 -26.61 -15.09
C LEU A 46 33.20 -26.13 -16.01
N PRO A 47 32.90 -25.72 -17.26
CA PRO A 47 33.90 -25.07 -18.10
C PRO A 47 34.23 -23.68 -17.57
N GLU A 48 35.36 -23.10 -18.01
CA GLU A 48 35.76 -21.75 -17.59
C GLU A 48 34.86 -20.65 -18.18
N ASP A 49 34.25 -20.90 -19.36
CA ASP A 49 33.48 -19.94 -20.16
C ASP A 49 31.96 -20.07 -19.95
N ILE A 50 31.50 -20.04 -18.70
CA ILE A 50 30.06 -20.07 -18.40
C ILE A 50 29.40 -18.71 -18.71
N GLY A 51 28.18 -18.75 -19.24
CA GLY A 51 27.36 -17.55 -19.40
C GLY A 51 27.05 -16.88 -18.05
N THR A 52 27.08 -15.55 -18.02
CA THR A 52 26.78 -14.76 -16.81
C THR A 52 25.57 -13.86 -17.07
N VAL A 53 24.63 -13.84 -16.14
CA VAL A 53 23.49 -12.91 -16.13
C VAL A 53 23.64 -11.97 -14.94
N LYS A 54 23.29 -10.69 -15.13
CA LYS A 54 23.39 -9.64 -14.11
C LYS A 54 22.03 -8.96 -13.92
N GLY A 55 21.64 -8.77 -12.66
CA GLY A 55 20.40 -8.06 -12.30
C GLY A 55 19.16 -8.95 -12.35
N GLU A 56 18.01 -8.32 -12.57
CA GLU A 56 16.70 -8.97 -12.55
C GLU A 56 16.46 -9.91 -13.76
N LEU A 57 15.72 -11.00 -13.52
CA LEU A 57 15.26 -11.96 -14.53
C LEU A 57 13.74 -11.83 -14.69
N THR A 58 13.29 -10.86 -15.48
CA THR A 58 11.86 -10.50 -15.63
C THR A 58 11.32 -10.75 -17.05
N SER A 59 11.94 -11.70 -17.77
CA SER A 59 11.53 -12.10 -19.13
C SER A 59 11.61 -10.96 -20.16
N GLN A 60 12.58 -10.07 -20.01
CA GLN A 60 12.76 -8.86 -20.81
C GLN A 60 13.01 -9.15 -22.30
N GLU A 61 13.64 -10.29 -22.63
CA GLU A 61 13.98 -10.71 -24.00
C GLU A 61 12.96 -11.72 -24.60
N THR A 62 11.72 -11.69 -24.13
CA THR A 62 10.61 -12.54 -24.62
C THR A 62 9.61 -11.74 -25.47
N ASP A 63 8.49 -12.35 -25.86
CA ASP A 63 7.38 -11.66 -26.54
C ASP A 63 6.57 -10.73 -25.60
N GLY A 64 6.83 -10.77 -24.29
CA GLY A 64 6.19 -9.92 -23.30
C GLY A 64 4.76 -10.30 -22.92
N TRP A 65 4.17 -11.34 -23.52
CA TRP A 65 2.78 -11.72 -23.24
C TRP A 65 2.61 -12.55 -21.97
N TYR A 66 3.60 -13.38 -21.66
CA TYR A 66 3.54 -14.33 -20.54
C TYR A 66 4.55 -14.00 -19.44
N THR A 67 4.83 -12.71 -19.21
CA THR A 67 5.63 -12.27 -18.05
C THR A 67 4.88 -12.44 -16.73
N LEU A 68 3.54 -12.48 -16.80
CA LEU A 68 2.62 -12.55 -15.66
C LEU A 68 2.75 -11.36 -14.70
N ALA A 69 3.37 -10.26 -15.15
CA ALA A 69 3.62 -9.08 -14.32
C ALA A 69 2.32 -8.40 -13.87
N ASN A 70 1.20 -8.58 -14.59
CA ASN A 70 -0.10 -8.01 -14.19
C ASN A 70 -0.73 -8.70 -12.97
N THR A 71 -0.13 -9.78 -12.45
CA THR A 71 -0.47 -10.29 -11.12
C THR A 71 -0.26 -9.23 -10.02
N SER A 72 0.61 -8.26 -10.24
CA SER A 72 0.83 -7.12 -9.34
C SER A 72 -0.40 -6.22 -9.16
N SER A 73 -1.29 -6.16 -10.15
CA SER A 73 -2.58 -5.43 -10.08
C SER A 73 -3.81 -6.33 -9.94
N SER A 74 -3.68 -7.65 -9.95
CA SER A 74 -4.80 -8.54 -9.63
C SER A 74 -5.15 -8.40 -8.16
N ARG A 75 -6.43 -8.17 -7.83
CA ARG A 75 -6.92 -8.15 -6.44
C ARG A 75 -6.11 -7.23 -5.54
N ILE A 76 -5.94 -5.96 -5.93
CA ILE A 76 -5.11 -4.94 -5.24
C ILE A 76 -5.34 -4.90 -3.72
N TYR A 77 -6.56 -5.15 -3.23
CA TYR A 77 -6.85 -5.22 -1.79
C TYR A 77 -5.95 -6.23 -1.03
N LEU A 78 -5.53 -7.33 -1.66
CA LEU A 78 -4.58 -8.28 -1.07
C LEU A 78 -3.20 -7.65 -0.86
N LYS A 79 -2.76 -6.83 -1.82
CA LYS A 79 -1.46 -6.14 -1.79
C LYS A 79 -1.48 -5.03 -0.74
N GLN A 80 -2.57 -4.29 -0.65
CA GLN A 80 -2.77 -3.25 0.36
C GLN A 80 -2.75 -3.82 1.79
N GLU A 81 -3.50 -4.90 2.05
CA GLU A 81 -3.47 -5.57 3.37
C GLU A 81 -2.09 -6.16 3.67
N ASN A 82 -1.42 -6.75 2.67
CA ASN A 82 -0.08 -7.28 2.84
C ASN A 82 0.90 -6.19 3.29
N VAL A 83 0.96 -5.06 2.58
CA VAL A 83 1.83 -3.92 2.94
C VAL A 83 1.46 -3.34 4.31
N ALA A 84 0.17 -3.24 4.63
CA ALA A 84 -0.27 -2.74 5.93
C ALA A 84 0.25 -3.61 7.09
N ILE A 85 0.19 -4.94 6.94
CA ILE A 85 0.62 -5.88 7.98
C ILE A 85 2.15 -6.00 8.02
N GLN A 86 2.84 -5.97 6.88
CA GLN A 86 4.30 -5.87 6.85
C GLN A 86 4.79 -4.62 7.60
N ASN A 87 4.23 -3.44 7.29
CA ASN A 87 4.56 -2.21 8.02
C ASN A 87 4.24 -2.33 9.52
N LEU A 88 3.11 -2.94 9.88
CA LEU A 88 2.76 -3.17 11.29
C LEU A 88 3.79 -4.03 12.01
N LEU A 89 4.23 -5.15 11.42
CA LEU A 89 5.19 -6.04 12.06
C LEU A 89 6.60 -5.46 12.04
N GLU A 90 7.12 -5.15 10.85
CA GLU A 90 8.51 -4.75 10.59
C GLU A 90 8.84 -3.37 11.16
N ARG A 91 7.92 -2.40 11.02
CA ARG A 91 8.22 -0.98 11.28
C ARG A 91 7.59 -0.41 12.54
N ILE A 92 6.71 -1.17 13.21
CA ILE A 92 6.00 -0.69 14.40
C ILE A 92 6.17 -1.70 15.53
N THR A 93 5.68 -2.92 15.35
CA THR A 93 5.56 -3.92 16.42
C THR A 93 6.94 -4.42 16.88
N GLU A 94 7.80 -4.84 15.96
CA GLU A 94 9.14 -5.33 16.33
C GLU A 94 10.04 -4.23 16.93
N PRO A 95 10.10 -3.00 16.39
CA PRO A 95 10.83 -1.91 17.02
C PRO A 95 10.34 -1.62 18.45
N LEU A 96 9.02 -1.50 18.67
CA LEU A 96 8.47 -1.24 19.99
C LEU A 96 8.71 -2.41 20.96
N ALA A 97 8.53 -3.65 20.51
CA ALA A 97 8.83 -4.83 21.33
C ALA A 97 10.31 -4.93 21.70
N THR A 98 11.20 -4.46 20.82
CA THR A 98 12.64 -4.37 21.08
C THR A 98 12.91 -3.36 22.20
N ILE A 99 12.37 -2.14 22.09
CA ILE A 99 12.49 -1.11 23.14
C ILE A 99 11.91 -1.60 24.47
N ALA A 100 10.74 -2.25 24.45
CA ALA A 100 10.10 -2.77 25.65
C ALA A 100 10.91 -3.89 26.35
N THR A 101 11.83 -4.55 25.64
CA THR A 101 12.68 -5.61 26.22
C THR A 101 13.60 -5.06 27.30
N ASP A 102 14.01 -3.79 27.21
CA ASP A 102 14.83 -3.16 28.26
C ASP A 102 14.06 -2.99 29.58
N VAL A 103 12.73 -2.89 29.51
CA VAL A 103 11.85 -2.79 30.68
C VAL A 103 11.45 -4.16 31.22
N THR A 104 11.11 -5.10 30.32
CA THR A 104 10.53 -6.40 30.70
C THR A 104 11.55 -7.51 30.87
N GLY A 105 12.75 -7.36 30.29
CA GLY A 105 13.75 -8.42 30.12
C GLY A 105 13.34 -9.53 29.14
N HIS A 106 12.24 -9.38 28.39
CA HIS A 106 11.67 -10.44 27.56
C HIS A 106 11.16 -9.91 26.21
N TYR A 107 11.58 -10.55 25.12
CA TYR A 107 11.08 -10.29 23.76
C TYR A 107 10.04 -11.36 23.34
N PRO A 108 8.90 -10.97 22.71
CA PRO A 108 7.78 -11.88 22.43
C PRO A 108 7.99 -12.77 21.17
N HIS A 109 9.08 -13.54 21.12
CA HIS A 109 9.48 -14.35 19.97
C HIS A 109 8.38 -15.29 19.44
N GLU A 110 7.64 -15.97 20.31
CA GLU A 110 6.64 -16.96 19.91
C GLU A 110 5.42 -16.31 19.24
N MET A 111 4.97 -15.17 19.77
CA MET A 111 3.84 -14.42 19.20
C MET A 111 4.20 -13.84 17.84
N LEU A 112 5.38 -13.23 17.72
CA LEU A 112 5.87 -12.70 16.45
C LEU A 112 6.08 -13.82 15.42
N ARG A 113 6.66 -14.96 15.82
CA ARG A 113 6.79 -16.12 14.92
C ARG A 113 5.43 -16.61 14.42
N TYR A 114 4.41 -16.64 15.28
CA TYR A 114 3.05 -17.00 14.88
C TYR A 114 2.47 -15.99 13.87
N ALA A 115 2.58 -14.69 14.17
CA ALA A 115 2.11 -13.62 13.28
C ALA A 115 2.79 -13.68 11.91
N TRP A 116 4.12 -13.82 11.88
CA TRP A 116 4.90 -13.98 10.66
C TRP A 116 4.53 -15.23 9.87
N LYS A 117 4.37 -16.38 10.53
CA LYS A 117 3.91 -17.60 9.84
C LYS A 117 2.51 -17.44 9.25
N LYS A 118 1.61 -16.71 9.93
CA LYS A 118 0.27 -16.41 9.41
C LYS A 118 0.32 -15.49 8.19
N LEU A 119 1.14 -14.43 8.25
CA LEU A 119 1.36 -13.54 7.11
C LEU A 119 1.98 -14.29 5.93
N MET A 120 3.07 -15.04 6.15
CA MET A 120 3.78 -15.79 5.10
C MET A 120 2.97 -16.93 4.49
N GLN A 121 1.91 -17.42 5.15
CA GLN A 121 0.95 -18.35 4.52
C GLN A 121 0.15 -17.70 3.38
N ASN A 122 0.16 -16.38 3.26
CA ASN A 122 -0.38 -15.63 2.12
C ASN A 122 0.68 -15.30 1.06
N HIS A 123 1.97 -15.59 1.30
CA HIS A 123 3.08 -15.31 0.38
C HIS A 123 3.44 -16.39 -0.65
N PRO A 124 2.85 -17.62 -0.68
CA PRO A 124 2.96 -18.44 -1.89
C PRO A 124 2.48 -17.64 -3.11
N HIS A 125 3.16 -17.81 -4.25
CA HIS A 125 2.95 -16.97 -5.43
C HIS A 125 1.46 -16.93 -5.83
N ASP A 126 0.79 -18.07 -6.00
CA ASP A 126 -0.65 -18.12 -6.36
C ASP A 126 -1.57 -17.41 -5.36
N SER A 127 -1.12 -17.26 -4.12
CA SER A 127 -1.86 -16.50 -3.09
C SER A 127 -1.66 -15.00 -3.31
N ILE A 128 -0.42 -14.49 -3.14
CA ILE A 128 -0.17 -13.04 -3.16
C ILE A 128 -0.32 -12.43 -4.56
N CYS A 129 -0.02 -13.17 -5.63
CA CYS A 129 -0.28 -12.76 -7.01
C CYS A 129 -1.78 -12.59 -7.27
N GLY A 130 -2.66 -13.14 -6.44
CA GLY A 130 -4.10 -12.99 -6.60
C GLY A 130 -4.62 -13.75 -7.82
N CYS A 131 -3.99 -14.87 -8.15
CA CYS A 131 -4.24 -15.69 -9.33
C CYS A 131 -4.74 -17.09 -8.95
N GLY A 132 -5.78 -17.11 -8.13
CA GLY A 132 -6.42 -18.31 -7.61
C GLY A 132 -7.94 -18.13 -7.51
N VAL A 133 -8.63 -19.23 -7.24
CA VAL A 133 -10.10 -19.20 -7.09
C VAL A 133 -10.53 -18.39 -5.86
N ASP A 134 -11.73 -17.79 -5.93
CA ASP A 134 -12.23 -16.85 -4.90
C ASP A 134 -12.16 -17.37 -3.45
N SER A 135 -12.26 -18.68 -3.21
CA SER A 135 -12.17 -19.27 -1.87
C SER A 135 -10.78 -19.12 -1.25
N ILE A 136 -9.71 -19.18 -2.05
CA ILE A 136 -8.33 -18.99 -1.60
C ILE A 136 -8.19 -17.58 -1.04
N HIS A 137 -8.59 -16.58 -1.81
CA HIS A 137 -8.42 -15.18 -1.43
C HIS A 137 -9.33 -14.74 -0.28
N ARG A 138 -10.52 -15.36 -0.11
CA ARG A 138 -11.30 -15.19 1.14
C ARG A 138 -10.55 -15.75 2.35
N GLY A 139 -9.93 -16.93 2.21
CA GLY A 139 -9.10 -17.51 3.26
C GLY A 139 -7.87 -16.66 3.59
N MET A 140 -7.27 -16.01 2.59
CA MET A 140 -6.16 -15.08 2.81
C MET A 140 -6.55 -13.91 3.71
N MET A 141 -7.73 -13.31 3.50
CA MET A 141 -8.20 -12.19 4.33
C MET A 141 -8.33 -12.57 5.81
N THR A 142 -8.75 -13.82 6.11
CA THR A 142 -8.74 -14.32 7.49
C THR A 142 -7.32 -14.41 8.06
N ARG A 143 -6.35 -14.89 7.28
CA ARG A 143 -4.95 -14.96 7.75
C ARG A 143 -4.32 -13.59 7.95
N PHE A 144 -4.66 -12.62 7.09
CA PHE A 144 -4.26 -11.23 7.26
C PHE A 144 -4.81 -10.67 8.58
N GLU A 145 -6.11 -10.88 8.85
CA GLU A 145 -6.72 -10.45 10.11
C GLU A 145 -6.09 -11.14 11.34
N ASP A 146 -5.84 -12.46 11.28
CA ASP A 146 -5.14 -13.19 12.35
C ASP A 146 -3.75 -12.57 12.64
N ALA A 147 -2.95 -12.30 11.60
CA ALA A 147 -1.62 -11.72 11.74
C ALA A 147 -1.69 -10.29 12.28
N LYS A 148 -2.64 -9.48 11.78
CA LYS A 148 -2.88 -8.10 12.20
C LYS A 148 -3.27 -8.01 13.68
N GLN A 149 -4.17 -8.88 14.14
CA GLN A 149 -4.60 -8.92 15.54
C GLN A 149 -3.44 -9.25 16.48
N VAL A 150 -2.58 -10.22 16.12
CA VAL A 150 -1.41 -10.56 16.95
C VAL A 150 -0.38 -9.42 16.92
N GLY A 151 -0.10 -8.82 15.76
CA GLY A 151 0.78 -7.66 15.65
C GLY A 151 0.33 -6.48 16.52
N ASN A 152 -0.95 -6.09 16.41
CA ASN A 152 -1.53 -5.04 17.24
C ASN A 152 -1.45 -5.36 18.74
N PHE A 153 -1.76 -6.60 19.13
CA PHE A 153 -1.67 -7.02 20.52
C PHE A 153 -0.24 -6.87 21.07
N VAL A 154 0.76 -7.35 20.33
CA VAL A 154 2.17 -7.25 20.73
C VAL A 154 2.62 -5.79 20.80
N ARG A 155 2.23 -4.96 19.82
CA ARG A 155 2.48 -3.51 19.83
C ARG A 155 1.90 -2.87 21.10
N ASP A 156 0.64 -3.15 21.41
CA ASP A 156 -0.05 -2.52 22.53
C ASP A 156 0.50 -2.99 23.89
N GLU A 157 0.94 -4.25 24.00
CA GLU A 157 1.66 -4.74 25.19
C GLU A 157 3.03 -4.06 25.33
N ALA A 158 3.78 -3.92 24.23
CA ALA A 158 5.06 -3.22 24.24
C ALA A 158 4.92 -1.76 24.70
N LEU A 159 3.93 -1.04 24.15
CA LEU A 159 3.62 0.33 24.56
C LEU A 159 3.24 0.41 26.04
N ARG A 160 2.39 -0.50 26.54
CA ARG A 160 2.04 -0.58 27.98
C ARG A 160 3.27 -0.78 28.86
N HIS A 161 4.23 -1.61 28.44
CA HIS A 161 5.46 -1.82 29.21
C HIS A 161 6.36 -0.58 29.18
N ILE A 162 6.53 0.05 28.02
CA ILE A 162 7.31 1.29 27.89
C ILE A 162 6.71 2.38 28.78
N GLU A 163 5.38 2.53 28.78
CA GLU A 163 4.64 3.48 29.62
C GLU A 163 5.02 3.37 31.10
N THR A 164 5.19 2.16 31.64
CA THR A 164 5.57 1.96 33.07
C THR A 164 6.96 2.45 33.43
N ALA A 165 7.83 2.66 32.44
CA ALA A 165 9.20 3.13 32.62
C ALA A 165 9.37 4.62 32.30
N LEU A 166 8.38 5.27 31.68
CA LEU A 166 8.45 6.70 31.35
C LEU A 166 8.21 7.56 32.58
N ASN A 167 9.04 8.59 32.75
CA ASN A 167 8.87 9.57 33.82
C ASN A 167 7.93 10.69 33.38
N THR A 168 6.63 10.54 33.67
CA THR A 168 5.63 11.59 33.40
C THR A 168 5.40 12.54 34.58
N ASP A 169 6.11 12.39 35.70
CA ASP A 169 5.99 13.28 36.87
C ASP A 169 6.53 14.69 36.59
N VAL A 170 7.21 14.88 35.46
CA VAL A 170 7.64 16.19 34.95
C VAL A 170 6.45 17.11 34.59
N PHE A 171 5.28 16.52 34.30
CA PHE A 171 4.08 17.27 33.94
C PHE A 171 3.18 17.58 35.16
N PRO A 172 2.32 18.61 35.09
CA PRO A 172 1.34 18.88 36.13
C PRO A 172 0.42 17.68 36.40
N LYS A 173 0.02 17.46 37.66
CA LYS A 173 -0.85 16.32 38.05
C LYS A 173 -2.21 16.29 37.36
N SER A 174 -2.72 17.44 36.92
CA SER A 174 -4.00 17.56 36.21
C SER A 174 -3.89 17.23 34.73
N SER A 175 -2.68 17.09 34.19
CA SER A 175 -2.42 16.86 32.77
C SER A 175 -2.79 15.45 32.29
N ARG A 176 -2.80 15.26 30.97
CA ARG A 176 -2.91 13.94 30.31
C ARG A 176 -1.69 13.73 29.42
N PRO A 177 -0.64 13.07 29.94
CA PRO A 177 0.55 12.76 29.16
C PRO A 177 0.26 11.83 27.99
N PHE A 178 0.98 11.99 26.89
CA PHE A 178 1.01 11.08 25.76
C PHE A 178 2.40 11.12 25.10
N VAL A 179 2.71 10.10 24.30
CA VAL A 179 4.04 9.90 23.73
C VAL A 179 3.90 9.69 22.23
N VAL A 180 4.76 10.35 21.46
CA VAL A 180 4.89 10.13 20.02
C VAL A 180 6.19 9.38 19.77
N PHE A 181 6.13 8.27 19.04
CA PHE A 181 7.29 7.46 18.70
C PHE A 181 7.64 7.60 17.22
N ASN A 182 8.92 7.80 16.92
CA ASN A 182 9.48 7.49 15.60
C ASN A 182 10.11 6.10 15.65
N THR A 183 9.41 5.10 15.12
CA THR A 183 9.88 3.71 15.06
C THR A 183 10.68 3.39 13.80
N GLU A 184 11.04 4.39 12.99
CA GLU A 184 11.81 4.20 11.76
C GLU A 184 13.30 4.46 11.97
N GLY A 185 14.14 3.81 11.14
CA GLY A 185 15.59 3.95 11.16
C GLY A 185 16.13 5.22 10.53
N GLN A 186 15.28 6.22 10.32
CA GLN A 186 15.62 7.51 9.72
C GLN A 186 14.93 8.64 10.48
N GLU A 187 15.47 9.85 10.35
CA GLU A 187 14.82 11.06 10.84
C GLU A 187 13.47 11.26 10.14
N LYS A 188 12.46 11.68 10.91
CA LYS A 188 11.09 11.79 10.44
C LYS A 188 10.45 13.11 10.85
N SER A 189 9.80 13.76 9.90
CA SER A 189 8.88 14.87 10.15
C SER A 189 7.54 14.51 9.55
N GLY A 190 6.47 15.04 10.13
CA GLY A 190 5.13 14.90 9.60
C GLY A 190 4.06 15.06 10.67
N LEU A 191 2.83 15.10 10.20
CA LEU A 191 1.67 15.20 11.08
C LEU A 191 1.41 13.90 11.82
N VAL A 192 1.10 14.03 13.11
CA VAL A 192 0.59 12.95 13.94
C VAL A 192 -0.74 13.39 14.55
N GLU A 193 -1.73 12.49 14.51
CA GLU A 193 -2.97 12.65 15.26
C GLU A 193 -2.92 11.72 16.47
N VAL A 194 -3.11 12.29 17.66
CA VAL A 194 -3.09 11.58 18.93
C VAL A 194 -4.44 11.76 19.62
N GLU A 195 -5.11 10.66 19.87
CA GLU A 195 -6.36 10.64 20.62
C GLU A 195 -6.05 10.48 22.11
N VAL A 196 -6.30 11.53 22.89
CA VAL A 196 -6.00 11.58 24.32
C VAL A 196 -7.28 11.47 25.12
N GLU A 197 -7.32 10.55 26.08
CA GLU A 197 -8.44 10.49 27.01
C GLU A 197 -8.36 11.63 28.03
N TRP A 198 -9.37 12.49 28.04
CA TRP A 198 -9.41 13.67 28.91
C TRP A 198 -10.04 13.39 30.27
N GLU A 199 -11.24 12.82 30.28
CA GLU A 199 -11.95 12.46 31.50
C GLU A 199 -12.76 11.19 31.28
N ARG A 200 -12.89 10.36 32.32
CA ARG A 200 -13.67 9.12 32.31
C ARG A 200 -14.65 9.05 33.47
N ILE A 201 -15.81 8.44 33.21
CA ILE A 201 -16.80 8.07 34.22
C ILE A 201 -17.02 6.54 34.17
N PRO A 202 -16.46 5.78 35.14
CA PRO A 202 -16.66 4.35 35.24
C PRO A 202 -18.13 3.96 35.39
N PHE A 203 -18.48 2.78 34.89
CA PHE A 203 -19.80 2.23 35.18
C PHE A 203 -19.85 1.89 36.67
N ASN A 204 -20.82 2.46 37.37
CA ASN A 204 -21.05 2.30 38.79
C ASN A 204 -22.53 1.93 39.02
N ASP A 205 -23.07 2.11 40.22
CA ASP A 205 -24.45 1.73 40.56
C ASP A 205 -25.54 2.56 39.85
N ARG A 206 -25.16 3.52 38.99
CA ARG A 206 -26.10 4.31 38.19
C ARG A 206 -26.18 3.81 36.73
N LYS A 207 -27.17 4.29 35.98
CA LYS A 207 -27.39 3.81 34.61
C LYS A 207 -26.28 4.31 33.68
N PRO A 208 -25.66 3.46 32.84
CA PRO A 208 -24.55 3.89 31.98
C PRO A 208 -24.84 5.11 31.10
N GLN A 209 -26.06 5.26 30.57
CA GLN A 209 -26.40 6.44 29.76
C GLN A 209 -26.29 7.77 30.51
N GLU A 210 -26.44 7.77 31.84
CA GLU A 210 -26.28 8.98 32.66
C GLU A 210 -24.82 9.45 32.65
N ASN A 211 -23.84 8.54 32.60
CA ASN A 211 -22.41 8.85 32.38
C ASN A 211 -22.17 9.50 31.03
N TYR A 212 -22.79 8.98 29.98
CA TYR A 212 -22.65 9.52 28.64
C TYR A 212 -23.17 10.96 28.56
N TYR A 213 -24.41 11.19 29.03
CA TYR A 213 -25.00 12.53 28.98
C TYR A 213 -24.27 13.53 29.85
N GLU A 214 -23.78 13.13 31.04
CA GLU A 214 -22.98 14.01 31.89
C GLU A 214 -21.72 14.51 31.15
N LEU A 215 -20.99 13.60 30.48
CA LEU A 215 -19.81 14.00 29.71
C LEU A 215 -20.19 14.93 28.55
N VAL A 216 -21.25 14.61 27.81
CA VAL A 216 -21.74 15.45 26.70
C VAL A 216 -22.09 16.86 27.19
N GLU A 217 -22.82 16.97 28.31
CA GLU A 217 -23.25 18.25 28.90
C GLU A 217 -22.07 19.10 29.39
N LYS A 218 -20.99 18.49 29.91
CA LYS A 218 -19.78 19.22 30.30
C LYS A 218 -19.08 19.91 29.12
N GLY A 219 -19.25 19.41 27.90
CA GLY A 219 -18.58 19.94 26.71
C GLY A 219 -17.07 19.68 26.67
N THR A 220 -16.42 20.21 25.64
CA THR A 220 -14.96 20.12 25.46
C THR A 220 -14.29 21.30 26.18
N PRO A 221 -13.31 21.07 27.07
CA PRO A 221 -12.56 22.16 27.68
C PRO A 221 -11.57 22.79 26.70
N ASP A 222 -11.18 24.02 26.97
CA ASP A 222 -10.02 24.62 26.32
C ASP A 222 -8.75 23.94 26.83
N VAL A 223 -7.92 23.48 25.91
CA VAL A 223 -6.69 22.74 26.20
C VAL A 223 -5.47 23.32 25.49
N LEU A 224 -4.29 22.99 26.01
CA LEU A 224 -2.98 23.20 25.39
C LEU A 224 -2.22 21.88 25.34
N VAL A 225 -1.35 21.73 24.34
CA VAL A 225 -0.30 20.71 24.35
C VAL A 225 0.99 21.33 24.86
N ILE A 226 1.61 20.72 25.86
CA ILE A 226 2.93 21.12 26.37
C ILE A 226 3.95 20.00 26.22
N ASN A 227 5.21 20.36 26.02
CA ASN A 227 6.35 19.43 26.04
C ASN A 227 6.93 19.27 27.46
N GLU A 228 7.98 18.46 27.62
CA GLU A 228 8.62 18.21 28.92
C GLU A 228 9.24 19.46 29.59
N SER A 229 9.57 20.52 28.84
CA SER A 229 10.01 21.81 29.39
C SER A 229 8.84 22.69 29.88
N GLY A 230 7.60 22.27 29.64
CA GLY A 230 6.39 23.03 29.97
C GLY A 230 6.04 24.10 28.95
N GLU A 231 6.70 24.11 27.80
CA GLU A 231 6.44 25.05 26.71
C GLU A 231 5.24 24.57 25.88
N SER A 232 4.39 25.51 25.46
CA SER A 232 3.27 25.21 24.58
C SER A 232 3.76 24.85 23.19
N VAL A 233 3.22 23.76 22.63
CA VAL A 233 3.53 23.27 21.29
C VAL A 233 2.38 23.60 20.34
N PRO A 234 2.64 24.07 19.11
CA PRO A 234 1.62 24.23 18.08
C PRO A 234 0.83 22.95 17.83
N PHE A 235 -0.50 23.01 17.95
CA PHE A 235 -1.38 21.87 17.70
C PHE A 235 -2.77 22.33 17.23
N GLU A 236 -3.54 21.41 16.66
CA GLU A 236 -4.93 21.60 16.28
C GLU A 236 -5.83 20.58 16.98
N ILE A 237 -7.02 20.99 17.42
CA ILE A 237 -8.06 20.04 17.86
C ILE A 237 -8.79 19.53 16.62
N VAL A 238 -8.67 18.24 16.35
CA VAL A 238 -9.32 17.57 15.21
C VAL A 238 -10.76 17.18 15.56
N SER A 239 -10.94 16.56 16.72
CA SER A 239 -12.26 16.15 17.22
C SER A 239 -12.27 16.09 18.75
N SER A 240 -13.48 16.07 19.32
CA SER A 240 -13.70 15.79 20.74
C SER A 240 -14.98 14.99 20.89
N ASP A 241 -14.82 13.73 21.26
CA ASP A 241 -15.87 12.72 21.20
C ASP A 241 -16.07 12.07 22.57
N VAL A 242 -17.33 11.80 22.92
CA VAL A 242 -17.67 10.97 24.08
C VAL A 242 -17.96 9.56 23.58
N LYS A 243 -17.21 8.56 24.05
CA LYS A 243 -17.37 7.17 23.61
C LYS A 243 -17.26 6.17 24.76
N TYR A 244 -17.87 5.01 24.55
CA TYR A 244 -17.71 3.85 25.43
C TYR A 244 -16.31 3.27 25.26
N ASN A 245 -15.66 2.90 26.36
CA ASN A 245 -14.42 2.15 26.35
C ASN A 245 -14.32 1.24 27.60
N TYR A 246 -13.27 0.43 27.68
CA TYR A 246 -13.02 -0.46 28.81
C TYR A 246 -11.54 -0.76 28.99
N ASP A 247 -11.12 -0.94 30.24
CA ASP A 247 -9.79 -1.48 30.54
C ASP A 247 -9.88 -2.99 30.80
N LEU A 248 -8.83 -3.72 30.44
CA LEU A 248 -8.61 -5.13 30.79
C LEU A 248 -7.35 -5.25 31.67
N PRO A 249 -7.46 -5.02 32.99
CA PRO A 249 -6.34 -5.19 33.90
C PRO A 249 -5.82 -6.63 33.88
N LYS A 250 -4.52 -6.81 34.10
CA LYS A 250 -3.89 -8.14 34.15
C LYS A 250 -4.27 -8.94 35.39
N ASP A 251 -4.79 -8.27 36.41
CA ASP A 251 -5.00 -8.76 37.77
C ASP A 251 -6.43 -8.51 38.31
N ALA A 252 -7.36 -8.03 37.47
CA ALA A 252 -8.72 -7.72 37.89
C ALA A 252 -9.76 -7.92 36.77
N PHE A 253 -11.04 -7.79 37.13
CA PHE A 253 -12.14 -7.85 36.16
C PHE A 253 -12.15 -6.62 35.23
N ARG A 254 -12.77 -6.76 34.05
CA ARG A 254 -12.93 -5.67 33.06
C ARG A 254 -13.56 -4.41 33.69
N LYS A 255 -13.08 -3.23 33.31
CA LYS A 255 -13.51 -1.93 33.85
C LYS A 255 -14.16 -1.06 32.76
N PRO A 256 -15.47 -1.24 32.48
CA PRO A 256 -16.17 -0.45 31.47
C PRO A 256 -16.41 0.99 31.94
N HIS A 257 -16.34 1.93 31.00
CA HIS A 257 -16.52 3.36 31.27
C HIS A 257 -17.01 4.11 30.02
N PHE A 258 -17.51 5.33 30.21
CA PHE A 258 -17.57 6.33 29.15
C PHE A 258 -16.44 7.33 29.38
N ALA A 259 -15.81 7.80 28.31
CA ALA A 259 -14.79 8.83 28.40
C ALA A 259 -14.89 9.84 27.26
N ARG A 260 -14.44 11.06 27.55
CA ARG A 260 -14.18 12.10 26.56
C ARG A 260 -12.77 11.92 26.03
N TYR A 261 -12.65 11.83 24.72
CA TYR A 261 -11.38 11.80 24.01
C TYR A 261 -11.24 13.08 23.20
N ILE A 262 -10.06 13.70 23.28
CA ILE A 262 -9.70 14.87 22.49
C ILE A 262 -8.62 14.42 21.53
N THR A 263 -8.90 14.50 20.23
CA THR A 263 -7.92 14.18 19.18
C THR A 263 -7.18 15.46 18.83
N VAL A 264 -5.88 15.49 19.12
CA VAL A 264 -4.99 16.59 18.76
C VAL A 264 -4.11 16.22 17.58
N ARG A 265 -3.86 17.17 16.69
CA ARG A 265 -2.92 17.04 15.58
C ARG A 265 -1.71 17.91 15.86
N LEU A 266 -0.53 17.30 15.76
CA LEU A 266 0.76 17.94 15.98
C LEU A 266 1.59 17.76 14.72
N ASN A 267 2.45 18.74 14.44
CA ASN A 267 3.47 18.60 13.42
C ASN A 267 4.80 18.28 14.09
N MET A 268 5.26 17.04 13.92
CA MET A 268 6.55 16.60 14.44
C MET A 268 7.63 16.99 13.44
N VAL A 269 8.71 17.63 13.91
CA VAL A 269 9.76 18.15 13.05
C VAL A 269 11.08 17.49 13.41
N MET A 270 11.71 16.80 12.45
CA MET A 270 13.04 16.20 12.58
C MET A 270 13.17 15.26 13.80
N MET A 271 12.16 14.43 14.07
CA MET A 271 12.27 13.41 15.12
C MET A 271 13.40 12.44 14.76
N PRO A 272 14.40 12.23 15.64
CA PRO A 272 15.50 11.30 15.37
C PRO A 272 14.99 9.87 15.10
N SER A 273 15.79 9.06 14.42
CA SER A 273 15.49 7.64 14.21
C SER A 273 15.34 6.89 15.53
N PHE A 274 14.38 5.97 15.64
CA PHE A 274 14.13 5.15 16.85
C PHE A 274 14.05 5.97 18.15
N SER A 275 13.31 7.08 18.12
CA SER A 275 13.17 8.01 19.24
C SER A 275 11.71 8.15 19.68
N TRP A 276 11.51 8.89 20.77
CA TRP A 276 10.20 9.32 21.21
C TRP A 276 10.27 10.71 21.83
N GLU A 277 9.13 11.39 21.82
CA GLU A 277 8.91 12.67 22.50
C GLU A 277 7.65 12.59 23.36
N THR A 278 7.74 13.08 24.59
CA THR A 278 6.62 13.09 25.54
C THR A 278 5.98 14.47 25.57
N PHE A 279 4.65 14.48 25.56
CA PHE A 279 3.83 15.67 25.66
C PHE A 279 2.76 15.47 26.71
N ALA A 280 2.04 16.53 27.06
CA ALA A 280 0.82 16.42 27.84
C ALA A 280 -0.25 17.42 27.40
N LEU A 281 -1.50 16.98 27.47
CA LEU A 281 -2.66 17.84 27.33
C LEU A 281 -2.97 18.47 28.70
N VAL A 282 -3.10 19.80 28.76
CA VAL A 282 -3.42 20.58 29.97
C VAL A 282 -4.56 21.54 29.70
N GLU A 283 -5.26 22.00 30.73
CA GLU A 283 -6.23 23.09 30.58
C GLU A 283 -5.51 24.39 30.21
N GLY A 284 -6.04 25.11 29.23
CA GLY A 284 -5.49 26.39 28.81
C GLY A 284 -6.10 26.86 27.50
N THR A 285 -6.05 28.16 27.23
CA THR A 285 -6.62 28.72 26.01
C THR A 285 -5.58 28.64 24.88
N PRO A 286 -5.84 27.88 23.80
CA PRO A 286 -4.91 27.78 22.67
C PRO A 286 -4.82 29.09 21.90
N GLU A 287 -3.62 29.44 21.46
CA GLU A 287 -3.45 30.50 20.49
C GLU A 287 -3.89 30.02 19.10
N PRO A 288 -4.63 30.83 18.33
CA PRO A 288 -5.05 30.44 17.00
C PRO A 288 -3.84 30.32 16.08
N LEU A 289 -3.67 29.14 15.50
CA LEU A 289 -2.70 28.92 14.43
C LEU A 289 -3.24 29.49 13.12
N VAL A 290 -2.47 30.38 12.50
CA VAL A 290 -2.84 31.02 11.23
C VAL A 290 -1.78 30.73 10.18
N SER A 291 -2.18 30.11 9.06
CA SER A 291 -1.29 29.94 7.92
C SER A 291 -1.04 31.28 7.22
N SER A 292 0.21 31.55 6.85
CA SER A 292 0.54 32.65 5.94
C SER A 292 0.27 32.33 4.47
N PHE A 293 0.05 31.05 4.14
CA PHE A 293 -0.16 30.56 2.78
C PHE A 293 -1.66 30.43 2.46
N LYS A 294 -2.04 30.70 1.21
CA LYS A 294 -3.43 30.59 0.72
C LYS A 294 -3.56 29.42 -0.24
N GLY A 295 -4.71 28.75 -0.23
CA GLY A 295 -4.92 27.56 -1.05
C GLY A 295 -3.98 26.43 -0.64
N LEU A 296 -3.64 25.55 -1.59
CA LEU A 296 -2.78 24.39 -1.36
C LEU A 296 -1.30 24.77 -1.61
N GLU A 297 -0.70 25.48 -0.66
CA GLU A 297 0.67 26.00 -0.73
C GLU A 297 1.36 25.89 0.64
N ASN A 298 2.65 25.54 0.65
CA ASN A 298 3.54 25.60 1.79
C ASN A 298 4.90 26.24 1.41
N ALA A 299 5.93 26.09 2.23
CA ALA A 299 7.25 26.63 1.93
C ALA A 299 7.88 26.02 0.66
N SER A 300 7.62 24.73 0.40
CA SER A 300 8.27 23.94 -0.66
C SER A 300 7.47 23.89 -1.96
N LEU A 301 6.15 23.79 -1.88
CA LEU A 301 5.27 23.55 -3.02
C LEU A 301 4.12 24.57 -3.09
N ARG A 302 3.69 24.89 -4.31
CA ARG A 302 2.37 25.48 -4.59
C ARG A 302 1.63 24.61 -5.59
N VAL A 303 0.37 24.31 -5.31
CA VAL A 303 -0.47 23.45 -6.15
C VAL A 303 -1.69 24.23 -6.63
N SER A 304 -1.93 24.24 -7.94
CA SER A 304 -3.14 24.80 -8.54
C SER A 304 -3.98 23.71 -9.19
N VAL A 305 -5.29 23.77 -8.95
CA VAL A 305 -6.26 22.81 -9.49
C VAL A 305 -7.33 23.58 -10.27
N SER A 306 -7.50 23.25 -11.54
CA SER A 306 -8.49 23.89 -12.41
C SER A 306 -9.87 23.24 -12.30
N ASN A 307 -10.89 23.94 -12.79
CA ASN A 307 -12.25 23.40 -12.91
C ASN A 307 -12.38 22.30 -13.98
N THR A 308 -11.32 22.01 -14.73
CA THR A 308 -11.24 20.88 -15.68
C THR A 308 -10.35 19.75 -15.17
N GLY A 309 -10.01 19.79 -13.87
CA GLY A 309 -9.20 18.79 -13.19
C GLY A 309 -7.71 18.80 -13.52
N GLN A 310 -7.21 19.86 -14.18
CA GLN A 310 -5.77 20.02 -14.40
C GLN A 310 -5.11 20.38 -13.06
N ILE A 311 -4.04 19.66 -12.71
CA ILE A 311 -3.25 19.87 -11.49
C ILE A 311 -1.85 20.30 -11.90
N ASP A 312 -1.45 21.51 -11.54
CA ASP A 312 -0.08 21.99 -11.75
C ASP A 312 0.61 22.16 -10.39
N ILE A 313 1.90 21.80 -10.34
CA ILE A 313 2.73 21.84 -9.13
C ILE A 313 3.97 22.70 -9.40
N GLU A 314 4.16 23.74 -8.59
CA GLU A 314 5.35 24.57 -8.55
C GLU A 314 6.24 24.10 -7.39
N ASP A 315 7.44 23.62 -7.70
CA ASP A 315 8.54 23.43 -6.75
C ASP A 315 9.21 24.77 -6.51
N LYS A 316 8.93 25.36 -5.34
CA LYS A 316 9.42 26.69 -4.95
C LYS A 316 10.88 26.67 -4.50
N VAL A 317 11.41 25.51 -4.14
CA VAL A 317 12.80 25.36 -3.68
C VAL A 317 13.75 25.41 -4.87
N HIS A 318 13.40 24.68 -5.94
CA HIS A 318 14.24 24.56 -7.13
C HIS A 318 13.78 25.43 -8.32
N GLY A 319 12.57 26.00 -8.25
CA GLY A 319 12.01 26.87 -9.30
C GLY A 319 11.51 26.10 -10.53
N HIS A 320 11.08 24.85 -10.35
CA HIS A 320 10.52 24.02 -11.43
C HIS A 320 9.00 23.99 -11.37
N THR A 321 8.36 23.80 -12.53
CA THR A 321 6.92 23.60 -12.64
C THR A 321 6.62 22.30 -13.37
N TYR A 322 5.65 21.55 -12.85
CA TYR A 322 5.10 20.35 -13.45
C TYR A 322 3.64 20.63 -13.79
N GLU A 323 3.29 20.49 -15.07
CA GLU A 323 1.96 20.81 -15.59
C GLU A 323 1.15 19.54 -15.83
N ASP A 324 -0.16 19.61 -15.60
CA ASP A 324 -1.10 18.51 -15.84
C ASP A 324 -0.62 17.20 -15.19
N VAL A 325 -0.22 17.29 -13.93
CA VAL A 325 0.54 16.27 -13.19
C VAL A 325 -0.24 14.97 -13.07
N LEU A 326 -1.55 15.01 -12.87
CA LEU A 326 -2.35 13.81 -12.61
C LEU A 326 -3.65 13.82 -13.42
N TYR A 327 -3.87 12.76 -14.18
CA TYR A 327 -5.19 12.39 -14.71
C TYR A 327 -5.44 10.88 -14.58
N PHE A 328 -6.66 10.45 -14.84
CA PHE A 328 -7.03 9.03 -14.77
C PHE A 328 -7.38 8.49 -16.14
N ASP A 329 -7.06 7.22 -16.38
CA ASP A 329 -7.56 6.47 -17.53
C ASP A 329 -8.29 5.18 -17.13
N ASP A 330 -9.19 4.75 -18.01
CA ASP A 330 -9.94 3.51 -17.93
C ASP A 330 -9.83 2.76 -19.26
N ALA A 331 -9.53 1.46 -19.18
CA ALA A 331 -9.58 0.55 -20.31
C ALA A 331 -10.26 -0.76 -19.91
N ARG A 332 -10.99 -1.38 -20.85
CA ARG A 332 -11.54 -2.72 -20.62
C ARG A 332 -10.44 -3.77 -20.65
N ASP A 333 -10.52 -4.73 -19.73
CA ASP A 333 -9.61 -5.87 -19.58
C ASP A 333 -10.37 -7.17 -19.92
N ILE A 334 -10.03 -7.76 -21.06
CA ILE A 334 -10.52 -9.08 -21.51
C ILE A 334 -9.52 -10.19 -21.20
N GLY A 335 -8.53 -9.92 -20.34
CA GLY A 335 -7.54 -10.87 -19.87
C GLY A 335 -8.06 -11.72 -18.70
N ASN A 336 -7.17 -11.99 -17.76
CA ASN A 336 -7.41 -12.86 -16.60
C ASN A 336 -6.60 -12.37 -15.39
N GLU A 337 -6.53 -13.13 -14.30
CA GLU A 337 -5.80 -12.72 -13.09
C GLU A 337 -4.28 -12.57 -13.32
N TYR A 338 -3.70 -13.21 -14.34
CA TYR A 338 -2.27 -13.13 -14.64
C TYR A 338 -1.90 -11.98 -15.58
N ILE A 339 -2.72 -11.74 -16.60
CA ILE A 339 -2.36 -10.90 -17.74
C ILE A 339 -3.49 -9.92 -18.02
N PHE A 340 -3.12 -8.64 -18.19
CA PHE A 340 -4.00 -7.61 -18.72
C PHE A 340 -4.02 -7.72 -20.25
N LYS A 341 -5.22 -7.72 -20.83
CA LYS A 341 -5.41 -7.60 -22.28
C LYS A 341 -6.50 -6.59 -22.55
N GLN A 342 -6.14 -5.47 -23.18
CA GLN A 342 -7.13 -4.49 -23.59
C GLN A 342 -8.16 -5.11 -24.55
N SER A 343 -9.42 -4.69 -24.43
CA SER A 343 -10.49 -5.06 -25.37
C SER A 343 -10.11 -4.78 -26.83
N HIS A 344 -10.73 -5.51 -27.75
CA HIS A 344 -10.34 -5.49 -29.16
C HIS A 344 -10.46 -4.12 -29.85
N ASP A 345 -11.31 -3.22 -29.34
CA ASP A 345 -11.47 -1.87 -29.85
C ASP A 345 -10.42 -0.86 -29.34
N GLY A 346 -9.49 -1.29 -28.46
CA GLY A 346 -8.27 -0.57 -28.12
C GLY A 346 -8.46 0.84 -27.54
N THR A 347 -9.61 1.11 -26.91
CA THR A 347 -9.95 2.47 -26.49
C THR A 347 -9.72 2.69 -25.00
N PHE A 348 -9.13 3.85 -24.70
CA PHE A 348 -9.05 4.43 -23.36
C PHE A 348 -10.09 5.53 -23.19
N ILE A 349 -10.66 5.64 -21.99
CA ILE A 349 -11.46 6.79 -21.56
C ILE A 349 -10.63 7.51 -20.52
N THR A 350 -10.49 8.83 -20.61
CA THR A 350 -9.64 9.61 -19.69
C THR A 350 -10.46 10.66 -18.94
N SER A 351 -9.97 11.06 -17.77
CA SER A 351 -10.53 12.19 -17.02
C SER A 351 -10.05 13.56 -17.53
N LYS A 352 -9.12 13.58 -18.49
CA LYS A 352 -8.51 14.81 -19.00
C LYS A 352 -9.55 15.70 -19.68
N GLY A 353 -9.62 16.96 -19.24
CA GLY A 353 -10.56 17.94 -19.76
C GLY A 353 -12.01 17.73 -19.31
N LEU A 354 -12.29 16.77 -18.42
CA LEU A 354 -13.61 16.66 -17.79
C LEU A 354 -13.76 17.71 -16.69
N ASP A 355 -14.98 18.24 -16.55
CA ASP A 355 -15.31 19.14 -15.46
C ASP A 355 -15.02 18.48 -14.09
N ALA A 356 -14.43 19.26 -13.20
CA ALA A 356 -14.06 18.87 -11.85
C ALA A 356 -14.73 19.81 -10.84
N THR A 357 -15.30 19.23 -9.78
CA THR A 357 -15.70 19.99 -8.60
C THR A 357 -14.53 19.99 -7.61
N VAL A 358 -14.05 21.18 -7.27
CA VAL A 358 -12.93 21.37 -6.34
C VAL A 358 -13.43 22.00 -5.04
N THR A 359 -13.04 21.46 -3.89
CA THR A 359 -13.47 21.96 -2.58
C THR A 359 -12.34 21.82 -1.57
N MET A 360 -12.05 22.89 -0.83
CA MET A 360 -11.16 22.82 0.33
C MET A 360 -11.85 22.04 1.46
N LEU A 361 -11.23 20.96 1.93
CA LEU A 361 -11.69 20.19 3.08
C LEU A 361 -11.13 20.77 4.39
N ASP A 362 -9.85 21.12 4.38
CA ASP A 362 -9.14 21.70 5.52
C ASP A 362 -8.20 22.79 5.02
N ASP A 363 -8.19 23.92 5.70
CA ASP A 363 -7.30 25.04 5.44
C ASP A 363 -6.78 25.56 6.78
N THR A 364 -5.85 24.80 7.35
CA THR A 364 -5.27 25.10 8.66
C THR A 364 -3.78 25.45 8.50
N ALA A 365 -3.14 25.84 9.61
CA ALA A 365 -1.72 26.16 9.57
C ALA A 365 -0.85 24.91 9.42
N LEU A 366 -1.29 23.78 9.97
CA LEU A 366 -0.54 22.53 9.93
C LEU A 366 -0.82 21.69 8.68
N VAL A 367 -2.04 21.76 8.14
CA VAL A 367 -2.43 20.95 6.98
C VAL A 367 -3.44 21.65 6.09
N LYS A 368 -3.28 21.45 4.79
CA LYS A 368 -4.22 21.89 3.77
C LYS A 368 -4.66 20.67 2.97
N ARG A 369 -5.99 20.47 2.88
CA ARG A 369 -6.59 19.37 2.13
C ARG A 369 -7.58 19.88 1.12
N MET A 370 -7.47 19.43 -0.12
CA MET A 370 -8.35 19.79 -1.22
C MET A 370 -8.92 18.53 -1.86
N LYS A 371 -10.25 18.47 -2.01
CA LYS A 371 -10.93 17.40 -2.73
C LYS A 371 -11.23 17.84 -4.15
N MET A 372 -10.85 17.01 -5.12
CA MET A 372 -11.25 17.08 -6.52
C MET A 372 -12.18 15.91 -6.84
N THR A 373 -13.36 16.19 -7.37
CA THR A 373 -14.32 15.17 -7.82
C THR A 373 -14.52 15.26 -9.33
N GLN A 374 -14.24 14.16 -10.03
CA GLN A 374 -14.48 13.99 -11.47
C GLN A 374 -15.37 12.77 -11.71
N THR A 375 -16.19 12.79 -12.77
CA THR A 375 -17.02 11.63 -13.15
C THR A 375 -16.77 11.26 -14.60
N MET A 376 -16.27 10.04 -14.81
CA MET A 376 -16.08 9.45 -16.14
C MET A 376 -17.28 8.56 -16.49
N MET A 377 -17.77 8.64 -17.73
CA MET A 377 -18.78 7.71 -18.23
C MET A 377 -18.06 6.52 -18.88
N ILE A 378 -18.04 5.37 -18.20
CA ILE A 378 -17.30 4.18 -18.63
C ILE A 378 -18.25 3.02 -18.95
N PRO A 379 -17.87 2.08 -19.83
CA PRO A 379 -18.65 0.86 -20.05
C PRO A 379 -18.90 0.09 -18.75
N GLU A 380 -20.10 -0.48 -18.58
CA GLU A 380 -20.40 -1.27 -17.38
C GLU A 380 -19.67 -2.62 -17.35
N ALA A 381 -19.31 -3.15 -18.52
CA ALA A 381 -18.66 -4.43 -18.71
C ALA A 381 -18.11 -4.54 -20.14
N VAL A 382 -17.52 -5.69 -20.44
CA VAL A 382 -17.34 -6.21 -21.80
C VAL A 382 -18.61 -6.91 -22.31
N GLU A 383 -18.69 -7.15 -23.62
CA GLU A 383 -19.80 -7.87 -24.26
C GLU A 383 -19.89 -9.35 -23.82
N ASP A 384 -21.07 -9.96 -24.01
CA ASP A 384 -21.34 -11.37 -23.65
C ASP A 384 -20.41 -12.38 -24.35
N LEU A 385 -19.78 -11.99 -25.47
CA LEU A 385 -18.79 -12.80 -26.17
C LEU A 385 -17.64 -13.23 -25.25
N LEU A 386 -17.24 -12.40 -24.28
CA LEU A 386 -16.11 -12.73 -23.41
C LEU A 386 -16.39 -14.00 -22.63
N LYS A 387 -17.63 -14.20 -22.18
CA LYS A 387 -18.01 -15.40 -21.44
C LYS A 387 -17.80 -16.65 -22.28
N ILE A 388 -18.14 -16.60 -23.57
CA ILE A 388 -17.92 -17.72 -24.49
C ILE A 388 -16.43 -17.97 -24.67
N GLU A 389 -15.64 -16.91 -24.92
CA GLU A 389 -14.18 -17.00 -25.09
C GLU A 389 -13.47 -17.55 -23.84
N GLN A 390 -13.98 -17.25 -22.65
CA GLN A 390 -13.50 -17.79 -21.38
C GLN A 390 -13.87 -19.28 -21.23
N GLU A 391 -15.15 -19.62 -21.44
CA GLU A 391 -15.64 -21.01 -21.33
C GLU A 391 -15.01 -21.94 -22.37
N SER A 392 -14.65 -21.43 -23.56
CA SER A 392 -13.93 -22.18 -24.59
C SER A 392 -12.41 -22.18 -24.42
N VAL A 393 -11.88 -21.53 -23.37
CA VAL A 393 -10.43 -21.39 -23.11
C VAL A 393 -9.70 -20.82 -24.34
N THR A 394 -10.33 -19.85 -25.00
CA THR A 394 -9.73 -19.16 -26.15
C THR A 394 -8.48 -18.43 -25.70
N GLU A 395 -7.39 -18.63 -26.44
CA GLU A 395 -6.11 -17.97 -26.19
C GLU A 395 -6.32 -16.46 -26.09
N MET A 396 -5.76 -15.86 -25.05
CA MET A 396 -6.11 -14.49 -24.65
C MET A 396 -5.82 -13.46 -25.75
N ARG A 397 -4.78 -13.65 -26.56
CA ARG A 397 -4.43 -12.72 -27.66
C ARG A 397 -5.40 -12.81 -28.83
N GLU A 398 -6.10 -13.94 -28.96
CA GLU A 398 -7.09 -14.19 -30.02
C GLU A 398 -8.50 -13.70 -29.67
N ARG A 399 -8.72 -13.23 -28.43
CA ARG A 399 -10.02 -12.71 -27.99
C ARG A 399 -10.42 -11.46 -28.75
N LEU A 400 -11.67 -11.43 -29.19
CA LEU A 400 -12.28 -10.39 -30.02
C LEU A 400 -13.33 -9.56 -29.26
N SER A 401 -13.62 -9.91 -28.00
CA SER A 401 -14.57 -9.18 -27.15
C SER A 401 -14.28 -7.69 -27.04
N LYS A 402 -15.34 -6.90 -27.15
CA LYS A 402 -15.30 -5.44 -27.06
C LYS A 402 -16.00 -4.96 -25.79
N ARG A 403 -15.94 -3.65 -25.54
CA ARG A 403 -16.70 -3.01 -24.47
C ARG A 403 -18.20 -3.02 -24.76
N SER A 404 -19.01 -3.11 -23.72
CA SER A 404 -20.44 -2.81 -23.80
C SER A 404 -20.68 -1.36 -24.21
N THR A 405 -21.76 -1.10 -24.94
CA THR A 405 -22.21 0.26 -25.28
C THR A 405 -22.91 0.96 -24.13
N LYS A 406 -23.35 0.21 -23.10
CA LYS A 406 -23.99 0.77 -21.91
C LYS A 406 -22.94 1.37 -20.98
N LEU A 407 -23.05 2.69 -20.79
CA LEU A 407 -22.17 3.45 -19.91
C LEU A 407 -22.78 3.62 -18.52
N ILE A 408 -21.92 3.61 -17.50
CA ILE A 408 -22.23 3.94 -16.11
C ILE A 408 -21.23 4.99 -15.59
N PRO A 409 -21.63 5.82 -14.61
CA PRO A 409 -20.72 6.78 -14.02
C PRO A 409 -19.69 6.10 -13.11
N LEU A 410 -18.42 6.42 -13.29
CA LEU A 410 -17.34 6.20 -12.35
C LEU A 410 -16.94 7.56 -11.76
N THR A 411 -17.36 7.82 -10.53
CA THR A 411 -17.00 9.05 -9.80
C THR A 411 -15.72 8.82 -9.00
N LEU A 412 -14.71 9.62 -9.30
CA LEU A 412 -13.40 9.62 -8.66
C LEU A 412 -13.32 10.82 -7.71
N GLU A 413 -13.14 10.57 -6.42
CA GLU A 413 -12.86 11.60 -5.40
C GLU A 413 -11.39 11.53 -5.04
N THR A 414 -10.59 12.51 -5.46
CA THR A 414 -9.16 12.60 -5.16
C THR A 414 -8.91 13.69 -4.13
N ILE A 415 -8.41 13.31 -2.97
CA ILE A 415 -8.01 14.21 -1.90
C ILE A 415 -6.51 14.45 -2.02
N MET A 416 -6.13 15.72 -2.15
CA MET A 416 -4.76 16.20 -2.13
C MET A 416 -4.46 16.79 -0.76
N THR A 417 -3.43 16.29 -0.08
CA THR A 417 -3.02 16.76 1.24
C THR A 417 -1.60 17.33 1.16
N LEU A 418 -1.43 18.56 1.65
CA LEU A 418 -0.15 19.24 1.80
C LEU A 418 0.03 19.65 3.26
N GLU A 419 1.08 19.14 3.90
CA GLU A 419 1.44 19.48 5.28
C GLU A 419 2.38 20.69 5.29
N ALA A 420 2.42 21.45 6.40
CA ALA A 420 3.17 22.71 6.46
C ALA A 420 4.67 22.56 6.12
N ASP A 421 5.31 21.50 6.61
CA ASP A 421 6.77 21.28 6.50
C ASP A 421 7.12 20.01 5.69
N ASP A 422 6.19 19.48 4.91
CA ASP A 422 6.41 18.29 4.07
C ASP A 422 6.53 18.72 2.59
N PRO A 423 7.65 18.43 1.89
CA PRO A 423 7.79 18.71 0.46
C PRO A 423 6.98 17.73 -0.43
N ILE A 424 6.06 16.97 0.14
CA ILE A 424 5.33 15.90 -0.53
C ILE A 424 3.86 16.24 -0.62
N LEU A 425 3.34 16.20 -1.84
CA LEU A 425 1.91 16.21 -2.10
C LEU A 425 1.35 14.79 -2.02
N LYS A 426 0.42 14.57 -1.10
CA LYS A 426 -0.18 13.25 -0.83
C LYS A 426 -1.49 13.14 -1.60
N PHE A 427 -1.73 12.01 -2.27
CA PHE A 427 -3.00 11.76 -2.95
C PHE A 427 -3.73 10.57 -2.33
N GLU A 428 -5.04 10.71 -2.14
CA GLU A 428 -5.95 9.63 -1.81
C GLU A 428 -7.12 9.63 -2.79
N THR A 429 -7.21 8.62 -3.65
CA THR A 429 -8.34 8.48 -4.57
C THR A 429 -9.34 7.45 -4.06
N HIS A 430 -10.59 7.86 -3.96
CA HIS A 430 -11.73 7.06 -3.55
C HIS A 430 -12.75 6.93 -4.67
N PHE A 431 -13.24 5.71 -4.88
CA PHE A 431 -14.35 5.43 -5.78
C PHE A 431 -15.03 4.12 -5.40
N ASN A 432 -16.28 3.99 -5.84
CA ASN A 432 -17.05 2.76 -5.73
C ASN A 432 -17.10 2.08 -7.10
N ASN A 433 -16.32 1.03 -7.29
CA ASN A 433 -16.35 0.31 -8.55
C ASN A 433 -17.65 -0.51 -8.69
N GLN A 434 -18.41 -0.22 -9.75
CA GLN A 434 -19.60 -0.96 -10.18
C GLN A 434 -19.45 -1.51 -11.61
N ALA A 435 -18.33 -1.21 -12.29
CA ALA A 435 -18.01 -1.72 -13.61
C ALA A 435 -17.24 -3.05 -13.51
N LYS A 436 -17.32 -3.85 -14.56
CA LYS A 436 -16.61 -5.12 -14.71
C LYS A 436 -15.54 -5.03 -15.79
N ASP A 437 -14.59 -5.95 -15.72
CA ASP A 437 -13.68 -6.29 -16.83
C ASP A 437 -12.90 -5.05 -17.29
N HIS A 438 -12.22 -4.38 -16.35
CA HIS A 438 -11.56 -3.10 -16.60
C HIS A 438 -10.38 -2.82 -15.68
N ARG A 439 -9.54 -1.88 -16.11
CA ARG A 439 -8.38 -1.35 -15.39
C ARG A 439 -8.49 0.16 -15.32
N VAL A 440 -8.24 0.72 -14.13
CA VAL A 440 -8.14 2.16 -13.90
C VAL A 440 -6.71 2.49 -13.47
N ARG A 441 -6.11 3.51 -14.07
CA ARG A 441 -4.77 3.98 -13.70
C ARG A 441 -4.77 5.47 -13.35
N ALA A 442 -3.88 5.84 -12.44
CA ALA A 442 -3.48 7.21 -12.19
C ALA A 442 -2.22 7.50 -13.02
N ILE A 443 -2.29 8.47 -13.92
CA ILE A 443 -1.22 8.80 -14.87
C ILE A 443 -0.53 10.07 -14.41
N PHE A 444 0.78 9.97 -14.16
CA PHE A 444 1.61 11.08 -13.70
C PHE A 444 2.47 11.64 -14.82
N ASN A 445 2.25 12.91 -15.17
CA ASN A 445 3.08 13.60 -16.14
C ASN A 445 4.36 14.15 -15.49
N SER A 446 5.50 13.51 -15.79
CA SER A 446 6.79 13.97 -15.25
C SER A 446 7.30 15.27 -15.90
N SER A 447 6.72 15.68 -17.04
CA SER A 447 7.25 16.77 -17.87
C SER A 447 8.74 16.57 -18.26
N MET A 448 9.17 15.31 -18.31
CA MET A 448 10.51 14.83 -18.69
C MET A 448 10.37 13.68 -19.68
N SER A 449 11.39 13.47 -20.50
CA SER A 449 11.49 12.27 -21.35
C SER A 449 12.89 11.70 -21.19
N VAL A 450 12.98 10.46 -20.69
CA VAL A 450 14.24 9.81 -20.33
C VAL A 450 14.29 8.39 -20.92
N PRO A 451 15.47 7.82 -21.21
CA PRO A 451 15.56 6.46 -21.76
C PRO A 451 15.39 5.36 -20.72
N THR A 452 15.52 5.68 -19.43
CA THR A 452 15.48 4.76 -18.31
C THR A 452 14.76 5.40 -17.13
N HIS A 453 14.14 4.58 -16.29
CA HIS A 453 13.53 5.00 -15.03
C HIS A 453 14.05 4.13 -13.89
N GLU A 454 13.73 4.52 -12.66
CA GLU A 454 14.09 3.80 -11.44
C GLU A 454 12.84 3.32 -10.70
N SER A 455 12.96 2.20 -9.98
CA SER A 455 11.90 1.71 -9.09
C SER A 455 12.49 0.97 -7.91
N GLU A 456 11.82 1.04 -6.76
CA GLU A 456 12.17 0.19 -5.63
C GLU A 456 11.82 -1.27 -5.92
N SER A 457 12.82 -2.13 -5.73
CA SER A 457 12.72 -3.58 -5.78
C SER A 457 13.22 -4.15 -4.45
N ILE A 458 13.46 -5.46 -4.38
CA ILE A 458 13.83 -6.14 -3.14
C ILE A 458 15.26 -5.74 -2.73
N TYR A 459 15.37 -4.83 -1.76
CA TYR A 459 16.64 -4.28 -1.26
C TYR A 459 17.49 -3.56 -2.31
N GLU A 460 16.87 -3.02 -3.37
CA GLU A 460 17.57 -2.26 -4.41
C GLU A 460 16.66 -1.16 -5.00
N VAL A 461 17.29 -0.15 -5.60
CA VAL A 461 16.64 0.76 -6.54
C VAL A 461 17.09 0.33 -7.93
N VAL A 462 16.22 -0.39 -8.65
CA VAL A 462 16.55 -0.97 -9.95
C VAL A 462 16.32 0.05 -11.07
N THR A 463 17.31 0.20 -11.94
CA THR A 463 17.18 0.97 -13.18
C THR A 463 16.67 0.08 -14.30
N ARG A 464 15.59 0.49 -14.97
CA ARG A 464 14.97 -0.24 -16.09
C ARG A 464 14.94 0.61 -17.36
N PRO A 465 15.11 -0.01 -18.55
CA PRO A 465 14.92 0.70 -19.81
C PRO A 465 13.43 1.01 -20.04
N ASN A 466 13.13 2.18 -20.60
CA ASN A 466 11.77 2.52 -21.03
C ASN A 466 11.44 1.85 -22.37
N ALA A 467 12.44 1.71 -23.24
CA ALA A 467 12.32 0.95 -24.48
C ALA A 467 12.36 -0.57 -24.23
N VAL A 468 11.41 -1.29 -24.81
CA VAL A 468 11.34 -2.76 -24.78
C VAL A 468 12.34 -3.41 -25.74
N SER A 469 12.61 -4.71 -25.53
CA SER A 469 13.51 -5.47 -26.41
C SER A 469 12.90 -5.71 -27.80
N LYS A 470 13.74 -6.10 -28.77
CA LYS A 470 13.30 -6.41 -30.14
C LYS A 470 12.35 -7.61 -30.23
N SER A 471 12.41 -8.51 -29.25
CA SER A 471 11.54 -9.69 -29.20
C SER A 471 10.14 -9.37 -28.70
N TRP A 472 9.96 -8.21 -28.05
CA TRP A 472 8.74 -7.82 -27.37
C TRP A 472 7.61 -7.53 -28.36
N GLN A 473 6.44 -8.09 -28.09
CA GLN A 473 5.24 -7.97 -28.93
C GLN A 473 4.02 -7.48 -28.16
N ASN A 474 4.00 -7.60 -26.82
CA ASN A 474 2.94 -7.06 -25.99
C ASN A 474 2.93 -5.51 -26.13
N PRO A 475 1.78 -4.88 -26.44
CA PRO A 475 1.69 -3.43 -26.58
C PRO A 475 1.89 -2.67 -25.25
N THR A 476 1.93 -3.39 -24.13
CA THR A 476 2.20 -2.85 -22.79
C THR A 476 3.47 -3.45 -22.21
N ASN A 477 4.06 -2.76 -21.23
CA ASN A 477 5.23 -3.16 -20.47
C ASN A 477 4.98 -2.97 -18.95
N PRO A 478 4.04 -3.70 -18.35
CA PRO A 478 3.77 -3.61 -16.91
C PRO A 478 4.97 -4.09 -16.09
N GLN A 479 5.33 -3.31 -15.08
CA GLN A 479 6.48 -3.54 -14.20
C GLN A 479 6.05 -3.62 -12.73
N HIS A 480 6.88 -4.28 -11.92
CA HIS A 480 6.68 -4.41 -10.48
C HIS A 480 7.38 -3.26 -9.74
N GLN A 481 6.69 -2.63 -8.78
CA GLN A 481 7.28 -1.69 -7.82
C GLN A 481 6.97 -2.08 -6.38
N GLN A 482 7.86 -1.78 -5.44
CA GLN A 482 7.56 -1.80 -4.01
C GLN A 482 6.89 -0.47 -3.60
N ALA A 483 7.61 0.47 -2.97
CA ALA A 483 7.03 1.72 -2.50
C ALA A 483 7.10 2.86 -3.51
N PHE A 484 7.94 2.81 -4.56
CA PHE A 484 8.00 3.89 -5.55
C PHE A 484 8.52 3.49 -6.94
N SER A 485 8.23 4.37 -7.89
CA SER A 485 8.89 4.51 -9.19
C SER A 485 9.24 5.98 -9.45
N ALA A 486 10.29 6.23 -10.22
CA ALA A 486 10.85 7.57 -10.41
C ALA A 486 11.33 7.81 -11.85
N ILE A 487 11.07 9.03 -12.34
CA ILE A 487 11.66 9.59 -13.55
C ILE A 487 12.51 10.78 -13.13
N THR A 488 13.83 10.70 -13.35
CA THR A 488 14.81 11.69 -12.88
C THR A 488 15.78 12.07 -13.99
N THR A 489 16.24 13.33 -13.96
CA THR A 489 17.38 13.85 -14.72
C THR A 489 18.41 14.44 -13.75
N GLU A 490 19.51 14.99 -14.26
CA GLU A 490 20.47 15.73 -13.42
C GLU A 490 19.88 17.01 -12.81
N GLU A 491 18.85 17.60 -13.43
CA GLU A 491 18.29 18.90 -13.05
C GLU A 491 16.98 18.80 -12.25
N LYS A 492 16.12 17.83 -12.56
CA LYS A 492 14.80 17.68 -11.91
C LYS A 492 14.34 16.23 -11.88
N GLY A 493 13.36 15.93 -11.03
CA GLY A 493 12.88 14.56 -10.82
C GLY A 493 11.46 14.48 -10.29
N MET A 494 10.76 13.40 -10.64
CA MET A 494 9.44 13.06 -10.12
C MET A 494 9.49 11.64 -9.57
N ILE A 495 9.19 11.51 -8.27
CA ILE A 495 9.06 10.22 -7.57
C ILE A 495 7.58 10.04 -7.24
N VAL A 496 7.02 8.90 -7.64
CA VAL A 496 5.64 8.52 -7.34
C VAL A 496 5.66 7.40 -6.33
N GLY A 497 5.38 7.74 -5.07
CA GLY A 497 5.25 6.79 -3.97
C GLY A 497 3.86 6.16 -3.89
N ASN A 498 3.75 4.93 -3.40
CA ASN A 498 2.49 4.21 -3.28
C ASN A 498 2.40 3.34 -2.01
N THR A 499 1.19 2.94 -1.64
CA THR A 499 0.95 1.91 -0.61
C THR A 499 0.12 0.77 -1.19
N GLY A 500 0.80 -0.32 -1.57
CA GLY A 500 0.16 -1.55 -2.07
C GLY A 500 -0.33 -1.48 -3.51
N LEU A 501 0.21 -0.55 -4.32
CA LEU A 501 -0.07 -0.40 -5.76
C LEU A 501 1.16 -0.85 -6.55
N HIS A 502 1.36 -2.17 -6.64
CA HIS A 502 2.61 -2.75 -7.11
C HIS A 502 2.78 -2.85 -8.63
N GLU A 503 1.78 -2.44 -9.43
CA GLU A 503 1.89 -2.36 -10.89
C GLU A 503 2.08 -0.90 -11.33
N TYR A 504 3.11 -0.67 -12.14
CA TYR A 504 3.25 0.58 -12.89
C TYR A 504 3.73 0.32 -14.32
N GLU A 505 3.68 1.35 -15.15
CA GLU A 505 4.20 1.36 -16.52
C GLU A 505 4.74 2.76 -16.85
N VAL A 506 5.84 2.85 -17.60
CA VAL A 506 6.29 4.13 -18.18
C VAL A 506 5.75 4.24 -19.60
N LEU A 507 5.00 5.31 -19.88
CA LEU A 507 4.42 5.59 -21.20
C LEU A 507 5.17 6.74 -21.87
N ASP A 508 5.46 6.60 -23.17
CA ASP A 508 6.10 7.64 -24.00
C ASP A 508 7.35 8.26 -23.36
N ASP A 509 8.12 7.45 -22.62
CA ASP A 509 9.31 7.88 -21.86
C ASP A 509 9.06 8.98 -20.80
N GLN A 510 7.80 9.34 -20.56
CA GLN A 510 7.41 10.56 -19.84
C GLN A 510 6.41 10.33 -18.71
N TYR A 511 5.45 9.44 -18.89
CA TYR A 511 4.36 9.29 -17.93
C TYR A 511 4.57 8.08 -17.04
N LEU A 512 4.41 8.25 -15.72
CA LEU A 512 4.31 7.13 -14.78
C LEU A 512 2.84 6.75 -14.62
N ALA A 513 2.44 5.62 -15.17
CA ALA A 513 1.08 5.10 -15.05
C ALA A 513 1.01 4.07 -13.91
N VAL A 514 0.36 4.42 -12.80
CA VAL A 514 0.17 3.53 -11.64
C VAL A 514 -1.22 2.91 -11.69
N THR A 515 -1.30 1.59 -11.68
CA THR A 515 -2.61 0.90 -11.71
C THR A 515 -3.26 0.93 -10.32
N ILE A 516 -4.43 1.55 -10.23
CA ILE A 516 -5.20 1.71 -8.98
C ILE A 516 -6.38 0.73 -8.88
N HIS A 517 -6.82 0.19 -10.03
CA HIS A 517 -7.81 -0.88 -10.10
C HIS A 517 -7.51 -1.80 -11.27
N ARG A 518 -7.70 -3.10 -11.08
CA ARG A 518 -7.92 -4.05 -12.17
C ARG A 518 -8.92 -5.10 -11.71
N GLY A 519 -9.91 -5.41 -12.54
CA GLY A 519 -10.94 -6.40 -12.27
C GLY A 519 -11.20 -7.28 -13.47
N THR A 520 -11.04 -8.59 -13.30
CA THR A 520 -11.26 -9.63 -14.34
C THR A 520 -12.24 -10.70 -13.85
N GLY A 521 -12.66 -11.61 -14.74
CA GLY A 521 -13.69 -12.60 -14.46
C GLY A 521 -13.25 -14.05 -14.28
N GLU A 522 -11.98 -14.35 -14.53
CA GLU A 522 -11.44 -15.71 -14.46
C GLU A 522 -9.98 -15.69 -13.99
N MET A 523 -9.54 -16.83 -13.46
CA MET A 523 -8.15 -17.07 -13.10
C MET A 523 -7.24 -17.09 -14.34
N GLY A 524 -7.63 -17.82 -15.39
CA GLY A 524 -6.82 -18.06 -16.59
C GLY A 524 -5.94 -19.31 -16.45
N ASP A 525 -4.79 -19.26 -17.11
CA ASP A 525 -3.80 -20.35 -17.16
C ASP A 525 -4.31 -21.61 -17.89
N TRP A 526 -4.25 -22.80 -17.29
CA TRP A 526 -4.51 -24.08 -17.95
C TRP A 526 -5.99 -24.42 -18.22
N GLY A 527 -6.94 -23.55 -17.84
CA GLY A 527 -8.36 -23.82 -18.03
C GLY A 527 -9.30 -22.69 -17.64
N TYR A 528 -10.60 -22.98 -17.64
CA TYR A 528 -11.64 -22.03 -17.25
C TYR A 528 -11.99 -22.14 -15.76
N PHE A 529 -11.58 -21.15 -14.97
CA PHE A 529 -11.90 -21.03 -13.56
C PHE A 529 -12.55 -19.68 -13.28
N PRO A 530 -13.89 -19.60 -13.14
CA PRO A 530 -14.57 -18.33 -12.93
C PRO A 530 -14.25 -17.73 -11.55
N THR A 531 -13.91 -16.44 -11.52
CA THR A 531 -13.55 -15.68 -10.31
C THR A 531 -14.37 -14.38 -10.17
N PRO A 532 -15.71 -14.47 -10.10
CA PRO A 532 -16.60 -13.31 -10.19
C PRO A 532 -16.42 -12.28 -9.07
N LYS A 533 -15.84 -12.65 -7.92
CA LYS A 533 -15.58 -11.69 -6.82
C LYS A 533 -14.42 -10.75 -7.12
N HIS A 534 -13.58 -11.03 -8.11
CA HIS A 534 -12.54 -10.10 -8.55
C HIS A 534 -13.12 -8.87 -9.26
N LYS A 535 -14.31 -8.98 -9.87
CA LYS A 535 -14.97 -7.90 -10.62
C LYS A 535 -15.49 -6.75 -9.76
N PHE A 536 -15.65 -6.94 -8.44
CA PHE A 536 -16.35 -5.99 -7.59
C PHE A 536 -15.67 -5.84 -6.24
N LEU A 537 -15.16 -4.64 -5.93
CA LEU A 537 -14.84 -4.21 -4.58
C LEU A 537 -15.21 -2.73 -4.41
N VAL A 538 -15.99 -2.47 -3.34
CA VAL A 538 -16.96 -1.37 -3.25
C VAL A 538 -16.38 -0.07 -2.68
N LYS A 539 -15.14 -0.08 -2.19
CA LYS A 539 -14.38 1.14 -1.84
C LYS A 539 -12.90 0.83 -2.00
N GLN A 540 -12.24 1.47 -2.96
CA GLN A 540 -10.79 1.50 -2.99
C GLN A 540 -10.33 2.84 -2.41
N GLN A 541 -9.39 2.78 -1.47
CA GLN A 541 -8.60 3.92 -1.03
C GLN A 541 -7.20 3.65 -1.58
N CYS A 542 -6.68 4.55 -2.40
CA CYS A 542 -5.35 4.42 -2.97
C CYS A 542 -4.48 5.56 -2.43
N PRO A 543 -3.76 5.36 -1.31
CA PRO A 543 -2.82 6.34 -0.83
C PRO A 543 -1.54 6.29 -1.67
N MET A 544 -1.14 7.45 -2.18
CA MET A 544 0.08 7.66 -2.95
C MET A 544 1.03 8.47 -2.10
N LEU A 545 2.00 7.80 -1.48
CA LEU A 545 2.81 8.36 -0.42
C LEU A 545 4.16 7.66 -0.25
N ARG A 546 5.27 8.42 -0.34
CA ARG A 546 6.31 8.44 0.73
C ARG A 546 7.43 9.45 0.52
N LYS A 547 8.02 9.82 1.66
CA LYS A 547 9.26 10.58 1.87
C LYS A 547 10.47 9.66 1.77
N PHE A 548 11.41 9.99 0.90
CA PHE A 548 12.77 9.45 0.94
C PHE A 548 13.72 10.59 1.29
N PRO A 549 14.39 10.55 2.46
CA PRO A 549 15.58 11.33 2.65
C PRO A 549 16.68 10.67 1.81
N TRP A 550 16.99 11.23 0.65
CA TRP A 550 18.34 11.08 0.12
C TRP A 550 19.17 12.19 0.75
N SER A 551 20.17 11.77 1.52
CA SER A 551 21.28 12.57 2.00
C SER A 551 22.12 13.13 0.85
#